data_AF-A0A9D1AV43-F1
#
_entry.id   AF-A0A9D1AV43-F1
#
_cell.length_a   1.000
_cell.length_b   1.000
_cell.length_c   1.000
_cell.angle_alpha   90.00
_cell.angle_beta   90.00
_cell.angle_gamma   90.00
#
_symmetry.space_group_name_H-M   'P 1'
#
loop_
_entity.id
_entity.type
_entity.pdbx_description
1 polymer ?
#
loop_
_entity_poly.entity_id
_entity_poly.type
_entity_poly.pdbx_seq_one_letter_code
_entity_poly.pdbx_strand_id
1 'polypeptide(L)'
;MEPGQEDAEADQLQALGERFLTALRRKDAGELDDAEDLLRSILRAEPRLPEPHLELARILLDTDRTKEAEQHAREGLSHLEAGGQWTDELPENVVMALAHALLAEALRRRADEDDVLFGDPEAFHAMVRSAREHFEVAAGLDPRDEYSSYHAFFLGVEGHGGAPPELAGLSLSADPDDLKQS
;
A
#
# COMPACT_ATOMS: atom_id res chain seq x y z
N MET A 1 5.22 11.96 35.96
CA MET A 1 4.11 11.77 35.03
C MET A 1 2.85 11.73 35.86
N GLU A 2 1.89 12.58 35.54
CA GLU A 2 0.62 12.71 36.26
C GLU A 2 -0.33 11.60 35.77
N PRO A 3 -1.00 10.85 36.66
CA PRO A 3 -1.82 9.69 36.29
C PRO A 3 -2.98 10.00 35.32
N GLY A 4 -3.39 11.26 35.17
CA GLY A 4 -4.45 11.66 34.23
C GLY A 4 -4.00 11.89 32.78
N GLN A 5 -2.69 11.94 32.50
CA GLN A 5 -2.19 12.10 31.12
C GLN A 5 -2.10 10.76 30.38
N GLU A 6 -1.74 9.69 31.09
CA GLU A 6 -1.66 8.33 30.52
C GLU A 6 -3.05 7.82 30.11
N ASP A 7 -4.08 8.08 30.94
CA ASP A 7 -5.47 7.72 30.62
C ASP A 7 -5.99 8.48 29.38
N ALA A 8 -5.66 9.76 29.25
CA ALA A 8 -6.09 10.58 28.10
C ALA A 8 -5.38 10.18 26.79
N GLU A 9 -4.11 9.80 26.87
CA GLU A 9 -3.34 9.31 25.71
C GLU A 9 -3.86 7.93 25.26
N ALA A 10 -4.18 7.04 26.20
CA ALA A 10 -4.79 5.75 25.91
C ALA A 10 -6.18 5.91 25.25
N ASP A 11 -7.03 6.79 25.79
CA ASP A 11 -8.35 7.10 25.23
C ASP A 11 -8.24 7.68 23.80
N GLN A 12 -7.25 8.55 23.57
CA GLN A 12 -7.00 9.11 22.24
C GLN A 12 -6.57 8.02 21.26
N LEU A 13 -5.65 7.12 21.65
CA LEU A 13 -5.19 6.03 20.79
C LEU A 13 -6.31 5.05 20.47
N GLN A 14 -7.17 4.74 21.44
CA GLN A 14 -8.37 3.92 21.22
C GLN A 14 -9.30 4.57 20.20
N ALA A 15 -9.57 5.88 20.33
CA ALA A 15 -10.42 6.60 19.39
C ALA A 15 -9.85 6.60 17.96
N LEU A 16 -8.52 6.62 17.82
CA LEU A 16 -7.86 6.45 16.52
C LEU A 16 -8.06 5.04 15.97
N GLY A 17 -7.95 4.00 16.81
CA GLY A 17 -8.20 2.61 16.43
C GLY A 17 -9.63 2.39 15.92
N GLU A 18 -10.63 2.91 16.62
CA GLU A 18 -12.04 2.82 16.19
C GLU A 18 -12.28 3.52 14.84
N ARG A 19 -11.61 4.66 14.64
CA ARG A 19 -11.65 5.38 13.37
C ARG A 19 -10.97 4.60 12.25
N PHE A 20 -9.84 3.95 12.55
CA PHE A 20 -9.11 3.12 11.60
C PHE A 20 -9.96 1.94 11.14
N LEU A 21 -10.57 1.20 12.07
CA LEU A 21 -11.50 0.10 11.74
C LEU A 21 -12.69 0.58 10.91
N THR A 22 -13.15 1.82 11.12
CA THR A 22 -14.21 2.40 10.29
C THR A 22 -13.70 2.68 8.87
N ALA A 23 -12.51 3.24 8.72
CA ALA A 23 -11.89 3.45 7.41
C ALA A 23 -11.74 2.14 6.63
N LEU A 24 -11.30 1.05 7.29
CA LEU A 24 -11.19 -0.27 6.66
C LEU A 24 -12.54 -0.76 6.14
N ARG A 25 -13.61 -0.66 6.94
CA ARG A 25 -14.97 -1.03 6.50
C ARG A 25 -15.47 -0.19 5.32
N ARG A 26 -15.20 1.11 5.31
CA ARG A 26 -15.56 2.01 4.20
C ARG A 26 -14.82 1.62 2.92
N LYS A 27 -13.52 1.36 3.02
CA LYS A 27 -12.70 0.88 1.91
C LYS A 27 -13.26 -0.43 1.33
N ASP A 28 -13.56 -1.41 2.20
CA ASP A 28 -14.10 -2.71 1.78
C ASP A 28 -15.51 -2.60 1.15
N ALA A 29 -16.26 -1.55 1.50
CA ALA A 29 -17.54 -1.21 0.87
C ALA A 29 -17.41 -0.44 -0.46
N GLY A 30 -16.18 -0.11 -0.89
CA GLY A 30 -15.92 0.72 -2.07
C GLY A 30 -16.13 2.22 -1.86
N GLU A 31 -16.37 2.66 -0.62
CA GLU A 31 -16.56 4.07 -0.25
C GLU A 31 -15.18 4.72 -0.04
N LEU A 32 -14.39 4.78 -1.10
CA LEU A 32 -12.96 5.13 -1.05
C LEU A 32 -12.70 6.56 -0.56
N ASP A 33 -13.52 7.53 -0.95
CA ASP A 33 -13.39 8.93 -0.50
C ASP A 33 -13.55 9.06 1.02
N ASP A 34 -14.58 8.40 1.58
CA ASP A 34 -14.85 8.39 3.03
C ASP A 34 -13.71 7.70 3.80
N ALA A 35 -13.19 6.60 3.26
CA ALA A 35 -12.06 5.88 3.84
C ALA A 35 -10.79 6.75 3.86
N GLU A 36 -10.47 7.39 2.74
CA GLU A 36 -9.34 8.31 2.62
C GLU A 36 -9.44 9.46 3.62
N ASP A 37 -10.61 10.11 3.75
CA ASP A 37 -10.81 11.21 4.68
C ASP A 37 -10.59 10.80 6.14
N LEU A 38 -11.08 9.61 6.51
CA LEU A 38 -10.87 9.03 7.83
C LEU A 38 -9.38 8.77 8.09
N LEU A 39 -8.67 8.14 7.16
CA LEU A 39 -7.24 7.85 7.28
C LEU A 39 -6.40 9.13 7.38
N ARG A 40 -6.67 10.13 6.53
CA ARG A 40 -6.03 11.45 6.62
C ARG A 40 -6.31 12.13 7.95
N SER A 41 -7.50 11.94 8.53
CA SER A 41 -7.81 12.48 9.86
C SER A 41 -7.04 11.79 10.99
N ILE A 42 -6.75 10.49 10.85
CA ILE A 42 -5.91 9.75 11.79
C ILE A 42 -4.48 10.30 11.72
N LEU A 43 -3.93 10.46 10.52
CA LEU A 43 -2.57 10.98 10.33
C LEU A 43 -2.41 12.45 10.71
N ARG A 44 -3.49 13.25 10.67
CA ARG A 44 -3.47 14.60 11.27
C ARG A 44 -3.30 14.58 12.79
N ALA A 45 -3.78 13.53 13.45
CA ALA A 45 -3.72 13.39 14.90
C ALA A 45 -2.44 12.67 15.36
N GLU A 46 -2.05 11.60 14.68
CA GLU A 46 -0.78 10.89 14.90
C GLU A 46 -0.15 10.55 13.54
N PRO A 47 0.80 11.37 13.06
CA PRO A 47 1.44 11.17 11.76
C PRO A 47 2.37 9.96 11.69
N ARG A 48 2.71 9.32 12.82
CA ARG A 48 3.71 8.25 12.86
C ARG A 48 3.12 6.84 12.75
N LEU A 49 1.81 6.71 12.58
CA LEU A 49 1.15 5.40 12.47
C LEU A 49 1.35 4.83 11.07
N PRO A 50 2.05 3.70 10.91
CA PRO A 50 2.37 3.19 9.58
C PRO A 50 1.14 2.67 8.82
N GLU A 51 0.22 1.96 9.48
CA GLU A 51 -0.90 1.30 8.82
C GLU A 51 -1.86 2.29 8.12
N PRO A 52 -2.21 3.46 8.69
CA PRO A 52 -2.96 4.46 7.96
C PRO A 52 -2.23 5.02 6.71
N HIS A 53 -0.90 5.14 6.75
CA HIS A 53 -0.13 5.47 5.54
C HIS A 53 -0.23 4.34 4.50
N LEU A 54 -0.10 3.08 4.90
CA LEU A 54 -0.20 1.94 3.97
C LEU A 54 -1.59 1.81 3.35
N GLU A 55 -2.65 2.03 4.12
CA GLU A 55 -4.02 1.99 3.61
C GLU A 55 -4.32 3.15 2.66
N LEU A 56 -3.76 4.35 2.93
CA LEU A 56 -3.80 5.44 1.97
C LEU A 56 -3.06 5.09 0.69
N ALA A 57 -1.86 4.52 0.78
CA ALA A 57 -1.11 4.11 -0.40
C ALA A 57 -1.91 3.14 -1.28
N ARG A 58 -2.63 2.19 -0.66
CA ARG A 58 -3.52 1.26 -1.40
C ARG A 58 -4.68 1.98 -2.08
N ILE A 59 -5.44 2.80 -1.36
CA ILE A 59 -6.55 3.58 -1.94
C ILE A 59 -6.07 4.47 -3.10
N LEU A 60 -4.90 5.09 -2.94
CA LEU A 60 -4.32 5.97 -3.94
C LEU A 60 -3.84 5.21 -5.19
N LEU A 61 -3.36 3.96 -5.03
CA LEU A 61 -3.10 3.09 -6.18
C LEU A 61 -4.41 2.66 -6.87
N ASP A 62 -5.46 2.34 -6.11
CA ASP A 62 -6.76 1.94 -6.67
C ASP A 62 -7.46 3.10 -7.41
N THR A 63 -7.04 4.33 -7.15
CA THR A 63 -7.57 5.57 -7.77
C THR A 63 -6.56 6.25 -8.71
N ASP A 64 -5.51 5.54 -9.12
CA ASP A 64 -4.44 6.00 -10.04
C ASP A 64 -3.72 7.30 -9.63
N ARG A 65 -3.70 7.61 -8.34
CA ARG A 65 -2.97 8.74 -7.74
C ARG A 65 -1.57 8.32 -7.31
N THR A 66 -0.81 7.77 -8.26
CA THR A 66 0.43 7.02 -8.00
C THR A 66 1.51 7.83 -7.27
N LYS A 67 1.64 9.13 -7.55
CA LYS A 67 2.63 10.00 -6.86
C LYS A 67 2.35 10.15 -5.36
N GLU A 68 1.08 10.29 -5.00
CA GLU A 68 0.68 10.36 -3.59
C GLU A 68 0.79 8.99 -2.92
N ALA A 69 0.45 7.92 -3.66
CA ALA A 69 0.60 6.55 -3.17
C ALA A 69 2.05 6.24 -2.78
N GLU A 70 3.03 6.61 -3.63
CA GLU A 70 4.43 6.43 -3.30
C GLU A 70 4.81 7.17 -2.03
N GLN A 71 4.38 8.42 -1.87
CA GLN A 71 4.71 9.21 -0.69
C GLN A 71 4.22 8.51 0.58
N HIS A 72 2.95 8.09 0.59
CA HIS A 72 2.38 7.39 1.74
C HIS A 72 3.05 6.02 1.98
N ALA A 73 3.36 5.26 0.92
CA ALA A 73 4.08 3.98 1.07
C ALA A 73 5.48 4.16 1.68
N ARG A 74 6.23 5.22 1.29
CA ARG A 74 7.54 5.55 1.87
C ARG A 74 7.43 5.95 3.34
N GLU A 75 6.45 6.77 3.69
CA GLU A 75 6.21 7.20 5.07
C GLU A 75 5.84 6.00 5.95
N GLY A 76 4.91 5.16 5.50
CA GLY A 76 4.52 3.94 6.22
C GLY A 76 5.69 2.97 6.42
N LEU A 77 6.47 2.73 5.36
CA LEU A 77 7.68 1.89 5.44
C LEU A 77 8.70 2.48 6.45
N SER A 78 8.97 3.78 6.37
CA SER A 78 9.92 4.44 7.28
C SER A 78 9.48 4.34 8.74
N HIS A 79 8.19 4.44 9.02
CA HIS A 79 7.66 4.27 10.38
C HIS A 79 7.74 2.82 10.87
N LEU A 80 7.54 1.83 10.01
CA LEU A 80 7.75 0.42 10.36
C LEU A 80 9.22 0.12 10.65
N GLU A 81 10.15 0.60 9.82
CA GLU A 81 11.60 0.42 10.03
C GLU A 81 12.08 1.04 11.35
N ALA A 82 11.38 2.06 11.83
CA ALA A 82 11.61 2.66 13.15
C ALA A 82 10.99 1.85 14.32
N GLY A 83 10.41 0.67 14.05
CA GLY A 83 9.74 -0.20 15.02
C GLY A 83 8.29 0.20 15.33
N GLY A 84 7.66 0.98 14.45
CA GLY A 84 6.40 1.68 14.71
C GLY A 84 5.12 0.91 14.38
N GLN A 85 5.15 -0.42 14.23
CA GLN A 85 3.92 -1.19 14.00
C GLN A 85 2.87 -0.84 15.07
N TRP A 86 1.70 -0.38 14.65
CA TRP A 86 0.67 0.11 15.56
C TRP A 86 -0.30 -1.00 15.99
N THR A 87 -0.64 -1.89 15.07
CA THR A 87 -1.63 -2.95 15.27
C THR A 87 -0.98 -4.32 15.27
N ASP A 88 -1.50 -5.27 16.06
CA ASP A 88 -1.02 -6.65 16.14
C ASP A 88 -1.86 -7.63 15.30
N GLU A 89 -2.72 -7.11 14.42
CA GLU A 89 -3.61 -7.92 13.55
C GLU A 89 -2.83 -8.82 12.60
N LEU A 90 -1.65 -8.38 12.16
CA LEU A 90 -0.76 -9.11 11.26
C LEU A 90 0.65 -9.20 11.87
N PRO A 91 1.41 -10.28 11.58
CA PRO A 91 2.82 -10.35 11.94
C PRO A 91 3.62 -9.20 11.31
N GLU A 92 4.59 -8.66 12.04
CA GLU A 92 5.43 -7.53 11.61
C GLU A 92 6.05 -7.76 10.21
N ASN A 93 6.55 -8.97 9.94
CA ASN A 93 7.15 -9.30 8.65
C ASN A 93 6.13 -9.23 7.50
N VAL A 94 4.86 -9.53 7.75
CA VAL A 94 3.78 -9.44 6.75
C VAL A 94 3.44 -7.96 6.48
N VAL A 95 3.36 -7.14 7.53
CA VAL A 95 3.12 -5.69 7.38
C VAL A 95 4.29 -5.02 6.66
N MET A 96 5.52 -5.41 6.99
CA MET A 96 6.72 -4.94 6.29
C MET A 96 6.74 -5.38 4.82
N ALA A 97 6.37 -6.64 4.53
CA ALA A 97 6.23 -7.13 3.15
C ALA A 97 5.22 -6.30 2.36
N LEU A 98 4.05 -6.01 2.96
CA LEU A 98 3.00 -5.17 2.36
C LEU A 98 3.52 -3.75 2.06
N ALA A 99 4.23 -3.12 2.99
CA ALA A 99 4.79 -1.79 2.79
C ALA A 99 5.75 -1.74 1.59
N HIS A 100 6.63 -2.74 1.47
CA HIS A 100 7.50 -2.88 0.31
C HIS A 100 6.73 -3.14 -0.98
N ALA A 101 5.73 -4.01 -0.97
CA ALA A 101 4.92 -4.32 -2.15
C ALA A 101 4.15 -3.08 -2.66
N LEU A 102 3.57 -2.28 -1.77
CA LEU A 102 2.87 -1.03 -2.13
C LEU A 102 3.83 0.01 -2.71
N LEU A 103 5.01 0.18 -2.13
CA LEU A 103 6.03 1.08 -2.67
C LEU A 103 6.54 0.61 -4.04
N ALA A 104 6.77 -0.69 -4.18
CA ALA A 104 7.18 -1.30 -5.44
C ALA A 104 6.15 -1.06 -6.55
N GLU A 105 4.87 -1.26 -6.24
CA GLU A 105 3.77 -1.05 -7.18
C GLU A 105 3.61 0.43 -7.57
N ALA A 106 3.73 1.34 -6.61
CA ALA A 106 3.70 2.78 -6.88
C ALA A 106 4.86 3.19 -7.82
N LEU A 107 6.07 2.70 -7.56
CA LEU A 107 7.22 2.98 -8.42
C LEU A 107 7.06 2.37 -9.82
N ARG A 108 6.53 1.15 -9.91
CA ARG A 108 6.26 0.49 -11.19
C ARG A 108 5.27 1.30 -12.03
N ARG A 109 4.13 1.69 -11.44
CA ARG A 109 3.11 2.49 -12.15
C ARG A 109 3.61 3.88 -12.50
N ARG A 110 4.45 4.50 -11.66
CA ARG A 110 5.08 5.79 -11.99
C ARG A 110 6.07 5.68 -13.15
N ALA A 111 6.75 4.55 -13.30
CA ALA A 111 7.65 4.33 -14.43
C ALA A 111 6.88 4.22 -15.76
N ASP A 112 5.61 3.81 -15.71
CA ASP A 112 4.71 3.73 -16.86
C ASP A 112 4.08 5.09 -17.22
N GLU A 113 4.25 6.14 -16.40
CA GLU A 113 3.79 7.50 -16.74
C GLU A 113 4.56 8.06 -17.94
N ASP A 114 3.86 8.70 -18.89
CA ASP A 114 4.43 9.17 -20.17
C ASP A 114 5.67 10.07 -20.00
N ASP A 115 5.69 10.92 -18.98
CA ASP A 115 6.80 11.83 -18.69
C ASP A 115 8.07 11.09 -18.23
N VAL A 116 7.91 9.93 -17.61
CA VAL A 116 9.01 9.06 -17.19
C VAL A 116 9.40 8.11 -18.32
N LEU A 117 8.43 7.42 -18.94
CA LEU A 117 8.67 6.41 -19.97
C LEU A 117 9.34 6.98 -21.23
N PHE A 118 8.89 8.15 -21.69
CA PHE A 118 9.46 8.83 -22.85
C PHE A 118 10.43 9.96 -22.47
N GLY A 119 10.71 10.10 -21.17
CA GLY A 119 11.60 11.11 -20.61
C GLY A 119 13.05 10.66 -20.58
N ASP A 120 13.68 10.77 -19.41
CA ASP A 120 15.06 10.35 -19.19
C ASP A 120 15.14 8.82 -19.02
N PRO A 121 15.80 8.09 -19.95
CA PRO A 121 15.93 6.64 -19.86
C PRO A 121 16.64 6.17 -18.58
N GLU A 122 17.57 6.97 -18.04
CA GLU A 122 18.23 6.63 -16.78
C GLU A 122 17.26 6.68 -15.60
N ALA A 123 16.42 7.72 -15.54
CA ALA A 123 15.37 7.85 -14.54
C ALA A 123 14.34 6.71 -14.62
N PHE A 124 13.91 6.34 -15.83
CA PHE A 124 13.03 5.19 -16.04
C PHE A 124 13.66 3.89 -15.51
N HIS A 125 14.89 3.57 -15.93
CA HIS A 125 15.57 2.34 -15.50
C HIS A 125 15.85 2.31 -13.99
N ALA A 126 16.19 3.46 -13.40
CA ALA A 126 16.38 3.58 -11.95
C ALA A 126 15.08 3.29 -11.19
N MET A 127 13.94 3.79 -11.68
CA MET A 127 12.64 3.56 -11.06
C MET A 127 12.20 2.10 -11.17
N VAL A 128 12.34 1.49 -12.36
CA VAL A 128 12.06 0.06 -12.57
C VAL A 128 12.94 -0.82 -11.69
N ARG A 129 14.23 -0.50 -11.56
CA ARG A 129 15.15 -1.22 -10.66
C ARG A 129 14.71 -1.10 -9.20
N SER A 130 14.39 0.11 -8.75
CA SER A 130 13.96 0.36 -7.37
C SER A 130 12.64 -0.37 -7.05
N ALA A 131 11.68 -0.38 -7.98
CA ALA A 131 10.45 -1.15 -7.84
C ALA A 131 10.75 -2.66 -7.66
N ARG A 132 11.63 -3.20 -8.50
CA ARG A 132 12.04 -4.61 -8.42
C ARG A 132 12.72 -4.96 -7.09
N GLU A 133 13.65 -4.13 -6.62
CA GLU A 133 14.33 -4.34 -5.34
C GLU A 133 13.32 -4.43 -4.18
N HIS A 134 12.28 -3.59 -4.18
CA HIS A 134 11.23 -3.67 -3.17
C HIS A 134 10.36 -4.92 -3.30
N PHE A 135 10.02 -5.36 -4.52
CA PHE A 135 9.34 -6.66 -4.71
C PHE A 135 10.19 -7.84 -4.23
N GLU A 136 11.51 -7.81 -4.44
CA GLU A 136 12.45 -8.83 -3.94
C GLU A 136 12.43 -8.90 -2.41
N VAL A 137 12.42 -7.74 -1.73
CA VAL A 137 12.31 -7.70 -0.26
C VAL A 137 10.94 -8.21 0.20
N ALA A 138 9.84 -7.77 -0.42
CA ALA A 138 8.49 -8.22 -0.07
C ALA A 138 8.35 -9.75 -0.20
N ALA A 139 8.81 -10.33 -1.31
CA ALA A 139 8.81 -11.77 -1.54
C ALA A 139 9.70 -12.55 -0.55
N GLY A 140 10.80 -11.95 -0.09
CA GLY A 140 11.64 -12.54 0.95
C GLY A 140 10.97 -12.57 2.33
N LEU A 141 10.15 -11.56 2.66
CA LEU A 141 9.48 -11.39 3.94
C LEU A 141 8.16 -12.19 4.04
N ASP A 142 7.39 -12.27 2.96
CA ASP A 142 6.24 -13.18 2.81
C ASP A 142 6.31 -13.94 1.49
N PRO A 143 6.95 -15.12 1.46
CA PRO A 143 7.07 -15.94 0.25
C PRO A 143 5.74 -16.46 -0.33
N ARG A 144 4.62 -16.27 0.37
CA ARG A 144 3.28 -16.63 -0.13
C ARG A 144 2.66 -15.50 -0.94
N ASP A 145 3.26 -14.31 -0.92
CA ASP A 145 2.91 -13.23 -1.84
C ASP A 145 3.42 -13.57 -3.24
N GLU A 146 2.59 -14.29 -4.00
CA GLU A 146 2.85 -14.68 -5.37
C GLU A 146 3.00 -13.47 -6.29
N TYR A 147 2.32 -12.36 -5.99
CA TYR A 147 2.39 -11.12 -6.77
C TYR A 147 3.79 -10.51 -6.66
N SER A 148 4.28 -10.32 -5.43
CA SER A 148 5.64 -9.81 -5.21
C SER A 148 6.70 -10.75 -5.77
N SER A 149 6.50 -12.07 -5.61
CA SER A 149 7.42 -13.08 -6.15
C SER A 149 7.52 -13.03 -7.68
N TYR A 150 6.40 -12.84 -8.37
CA TYR A 150 6.37 -12.66 -9.82
C TYR A 150 7.17 -11.42 -10.26
N HIS A 151 6.86 -10.27 -9.66
CA HIS A 151 7.48 -9.02 -10.08
C HIS A 151 8.96 -8.93 -9.70
N ALA A 152 9.38 -9.50 -8.57
CA ALA A 152 10.77 -9.66 -8.20
C ALA A 152 11.60 -10.37 -9.29
N PHE A 153 11.01 -11.40 -9.91
CA PHE A 153 11.70 -12.20 -10.92
C PHE A 153 11.66 -11.57 -12.32
N PHE A 154 10.50 -11.03 -12.74
CA PHE A 154 10.27 -10.65 -14.14
C PHE A 154 10.36 -9.15 -14.43
N LEU A 155 10.22 -8.27 -13.44
CA LEU A 155 10.20 -6.82 -13.69
C LEU A 155 11.56 -6.33 -14.22
N GLY A 156 11.54 -5.62 -15.36
CA GLY A 156 12.74 -5.06 -15.99
C GLY A 156 13.62 -6.08 -16.74
N VAL A 157 13.19 -7.34 -16.88
CA VAL A 157 13.87 -8.34 -17.72
C VAL A 157 13.46 -8.15 -19.18
N GLU A 158 14.44 -8.08 -20.08
CA GLU A 158 14.20 -7.92 -21.52
C GLU A 158 13.24 -9.00 -22.06
N GLY A 159 12.14 -8.58 -22.69
CA GLY A 159 11.15 -9.47 -23.30
C GLY A 159 10.02 -9.94 -22.37
N HIS A 160 9.92 -9.46 -21.13
CA HIS A 160 8.75 -9.66 -20.26
C HIS A 160 8.10 -8.31 -19.93
N GLY A 161 7.26 -7.85 -20.85
CA GLY A 161 6.46 -6.64 -20.69
C GLY A 161 5.27 -6.88 -19.77
N GLY A 162 5.43 -6.50 -18.50
CA GLY A 162 4.37 -6.03 -17.59
C GLY A 162 3.05 -6.80 -17.57
N ALA A 163 3.02 -7.88 -16.77
CA ALA A 163 1.89 -8.44 -15.99
C ALA A 163 2.02 -9.98 -15.93
N PRO A 164 1.73 -10.64 -14.80
CA PRO A 164 1.65 -12.09 -14.74
C PRO A 164 0.56 -12.62 -15.68
N PRO A 165 0.82 -13.71 -16.43
CA PRO A 165 -0.11 -14.22 -17.45
C PRO A 165 -1.47 -14.65 -16.89
N GLU A 166 -1.59 -14.84 -15.57
CA GLU A 166 -2.84 -15.26 -14.91
C GLU A 166 -3.67 -14.09 -14.33
N LEU A 167 -3.12 -12.87 -14.16
CA LEU A 167 -3.88 -11.73 -13.60
C LEU A 167 -4.45 -10.77 -14.65
N ALA A 168 -4.14 -10.93 -15.93
CA ALA A 168 -4.78 -10.17 -17.02
C ALA A 168 -6.29 -10.48 -17.19
N GLY A 169 -6.82 -11.47 -16.46
CA GLY A 169 -8.23 -11.89 -16.48
C GLY A 169 -9.02 -11.68 -15.19
N LEU A 170 -8.40 -11.17 -14.12
CA LEU A 170 -9.10 -10.86 -12.87
C LEU A 170 -9.28 -9.34 -12.74
N SER A 171 -10.21 -8.83 -13.55
CA SER A 171 -10.91 -7.60 -13.17
C SER A 171 -11.62 -7.89 -11.85
N LEU A 172 -11.21 -7.23 -10.77
CA LEU A 172 -12.01 -7.09 -9.55
C LEU A 172 -13.20 -6.15 -9.79
N SER A 173 -13.92 -6.34 -10.90
CA SER A 173 -15.31 -5.90 -11.02
C SER A 173 -16.17 -7.00 -10.41
N ALA A 174 -16.51 -6.83 -9.14
CA ALA A 174 -17.74 -7.42 -8.65
C ALA A 174 -18.89 -6.70 -9.36
N ASP A 175 -19.26 -7.17 -10.54
CA ASP A 175 -20.54 -6.80 -11.15
C ASP A 175 -21.65 -7.44 -10.29
N PRO A 176 -22.51 -6.66 -9.61
CA PRO A 176 -23.55 -7.20 -8.76
C PRO A 176 -24.71 -7.88 -9.52
N ASP A 177 -24.65 -7.98 -10.85
CA ASP A 177 -25.73 -8.50 -11.69
C ASP A 177 -25.57 -9.96 -12.16
N ASP A 178 -24.45 -10.63 -11.87
CA ASP A 178 -24.19 -12.01 -12.35
C ASP A 178 -24.87 -13.13 -11.53
N LEU A 179 -25.75 -12.79 -10.58
CA LEU A 179 -26.55 -13.75 -9.80
C LEU A 179 -28.00 -13.93 -10.29
N LYS A 180 -28.31 -13.55 -11.53
CA LYS A 180 -29.59 -13.88 -12.16
C LYS A 180 -29.42 -14.54 -13.53
N GLN A 181 -28.89 -15.76 -13.53
CA GLN A 181 -29.38 -16.85 -14.38
C GLN A 181 -28.56 -18.12 -14.17
N SER A 182 -29.09 -19.05 -13.37
CA SER A 182 -29.21 -20.49 -13.67
C SER A 182 -29.84 -21.21 -12.48
#